data_AF-A0A1H5XTT0-F1
#
_entry.id   AF-A0A1H5XTT0-F1
#
_cell.length_a   1.000
_cell.length_b   1.000
_cell.length_c   1.000
_cell.angle_alpha   90.00
_cell.angle_beta   90.00
_cell.angle_gamma   90.00
#
_symmetry.space_group_name_H-M   'P 1'
#
loop_
_entity.id
_entity.type
_entity.pdbx_description
1 polymer ?
#
loop_
_entity_poly.entity_id
_entity_poly.type
_entity_poly.pdbx_seq_one_letter_code
_entity_poly.pdbx_strand_id
1 'polypeptide(L)'
;DGGITWKDDLTAAGVTLAAAGDKISFRGTNETYGADNYIDCYRFELSDETYVYGNVMSMINKDNYPTNKTLTADYAFKWMFINQTNLKNKDADHQIFLPATTLTEYCYDGMFWSCKYLTTAPELPATTMKKRCYGYMFEWCESLTTAPELPAKTLAEECYYCIFESCTSLTTAPKLPAETLAKGCYSSMFDGCTSLTTAPELPATTLAEGCYSSMFQGCENLTTVPKLPATTLAEGCYSSMFASCKKLTAAPKLPATTLAEECYSGMFASCKNLTTAPELPATTLANGCYYGMFYGCKKLSSVTCKATNLSAGWCLDVWLEDAGTDESVTSKTIYISSAYSAYIADMNSSLDGTATDAKINTNVPWIKGDNGIPTGWTIAAAE
;
A
#
# COMPACT_ATOMS: atom_id res chain seq x y z
N ASP A 1 -6.83 -41.41 2.91
CA ASP A 1 -5.86 -42.52 2.92
C ASP A 1 -5.86 -43.20 4.28
N GLY A 2 -6.24 -44.48 4.35
CA GLY A 2 -5.72 -45.38 5.40
C GLY A 2 -6.45 -45.59 6.73
N GLY A 3 -7.70 -45.15 6.92
CA GLY A 3 -8.47 -45.43 8.15
C GLY A 3 -8.77 -44.21 8.99
N ILE A 4 -9.50 -43.24 8.42
CA ILE A 4 -9.85 -41.99 9.08
C ILE A 4 -11.19 -42.20 9.80
N THR A 5 -11.22 -41.93 11.10
CA THR A 5 -12.47 -41.72 11.83
C THR A 5 -12.94 -40.30 11.55
N TRP A 6 -14.02 -40.18 10.78
CA TRP A 6 -14.63 -38.90 10.42
C TRP A 6 -15.50 -38.43 11.58
N LYS A 7 -15.27 -37.24 12.11
CA LYS A 7 -16.20 -36.57 13.03
C LYS A 7 -17.05 -35.60 12.23
N ASP A 8 -18.33 -35.92 12.11
CA ASP A 8 -19.34 -35.13 11.37
C ASP A 8 -20.03 -34.06 12.26
N ASP A 9 -19.50 -33.72 13.44
CA ASP A 9 -20.15 -32.82 14.39
C ASP A 9 -19.22 -31.75 14.96
N LEU A 10 -19.06 -30.65 14.22
CA LEU A 10 -18.54 -29.41 14.80
C LEU A 10 -19.59 -28.82 15.74
N THR A 11 -19.56 -29.26 16.99
CA THR A 11 -20.34 -28.64 18.05
C THR A 11 -19.71 -27.29 18.46
N ALA A 12 -20.46 -26.43 19.15
CA ALA A 12 -19.93 -25.18 19.70
C ALA A 12 -18.75 -25.38 20.66
N ALA A 13 -18.54 -26.60 21.17
CA ALA A 13 -17.38 -26.95 21.99
C ALA A 13 -16.07 -27.12 21.19
N GLY A 14 -16.13 -27.07 19.86
CA GLY A 14 -14.99 -27.29 18.98
C GLY A 14 -14.62 -28.78 18.82
N VAL A 15 -13.58 -29.05 18.04
CA VAL A 15 -13.01 -30.39 17.82
C VAL A 15 -11.51 -30.34 18.09
N THR A 16 -11.04 -31.11 19.08
CA THR A 16 -9.61 -31.28 19.35
C THR A 16 -9.06 -32.46 18.55
N LEU A 17 -7.98 -32.23 17.81
CA LEU A 17 -7.16 -33.26 17.16
C LEU A 17 -6.00 -33.60 18.11
N ALA A 18 -5.85 -34.87 18.51
CA ALA A 18 -5.00 -35.26 19.64
C ALA A 18 -3.75 -36.05 19.22
N ALA A 19 -3.76 -36.66 18.03
CA ALA A 19 -2.63 -37.40 17.49
C ALA A 19 -2.05 -36.73 16.25
N ALA A 20 -0.73 -36.81 16.09
CA ALA A 20 -0.07 -36.37 14.88
C ALA A 20 -0.62 -37.12 13.66
N GLY A 21 -1.08 -36.36 12.65
CA GLY A 21 -1.70 -36.92 11.44
C GLY A 21 -3.21 -37.07 11.51
N ASP A 22 -3.87 -36.70 12.61
CA ASP A 22 -5.32 -36.54 12.67
C ASP A 22 -5.80 -35.57 11.57
N LYS A 23 -6.94 -35.88 10.96
CA LYS A 23 -7.52 -35.11 9.84
C LYS A 23 -8.95 -34.73 10.16
N ILE A 24 -9.31 -33.51 9.77
CA ILE A 24 -10.69 -33.03 9.80
C ILE A 24 -11.11 -32.65 8.37
N SER A 25 -12.36 -32.94 8.02
CA SER A 25 -12.97 -32.52 6.77
C SER A 25 -14.23 -31.75 7.09
N PHE A 26 -14.46 -30.67 6.35
CA PHE A 26 -15.63 -29.82 6.52
C PHE A 26 -16.56 -30.02 5.34
N ARG A 27 -17.82 -30.35 5.63
CA ARG A 27 -18.92 -30.36 4.67
C ARG A 27 -20.14 -29.74 5.33
N GLY A 28 -20.81 -28.82 4.64
CA GLY A 28 -21.96 -28.13 5.20
C GLY A 28 -22.95 -27.66 4.13
N THR A 29 -24.14 -27.28 4.57
CA THR A 29 -25.18 -26.60 3.77
C THR A 29 -25.45 -25.20 4.33
N ASN A 30 -24.42 -24.56 4.87
CA ASN A 30 -24.54 -23.26 5.52
C ASN A 30 -24.46 -22.15 4.47
N GLU A 31 -25.56 -21.95 3.74
CA GLU A 31 -25.69 -20.86 2.74
C GLU A 31 -25.57 -19.46 3.38
N THR A 32 -25.75 -19.37 4.70
CA THR A 32 -25.64 -18.16 5.52
C THR A 32 -24.26 -17.97 6.17
N TYR A 33 -23.24 -18.74 5.76
CA TYR A 33 -21.91 -18.64 6.36
C TYR A 33 -21.32 -17.22 6.21
N GLY A 34 -21.26 -16.47 7.32
CA GLY A 34 -20.81 -15.07 7.37
C GLY A 34 -21.93 -14.01 7.38
N ALA A 35 -23.22 -14.38 7.34
CA ALA A 35 -24.31 -13.45 7.04
C ALA A 35 -24.53 -12.28 8.03
N ASP A 36 -24.15 -12.39 9.30
CA ASP A 36 -24.70 -11.53 10.35
C ASP A 36 -23.72 -10.49 10.95
N ASN A 37 -22.41 -10.79 11.05
CA ASN A 37 -21.29 -9.85 11.33
C ASN A 37 -19.98 -10.62 11.68
N TYR A 38 -18.96 -9.90 12.20
CA TYR A 38 -17.64 -10.42 12.60
C TYR A 38 -17.63 -11.55 13.64
N ILE A 39 -18.72 -11.74 14.41
CA ILE A 39 -18.83 -12.72 15.50
C ILE A 39 -19.20 -14.10 14.96
N ASP A 40 -19.82 -14.18 13.78
CA ASP A 40 -20.36 -15.42 13.22
C ASP A 40 -19.37 -16.18 12.32
N CYS A 41 -18.12 -15.71 12.24
CA CYS A 41 -17.07 -16.38 11.49
C CYS A 41 -16.43 -17.49 12.34
N TYR A 42 -16.60 -18.75 11.94
CA TYR A 42 -15.88 -19.87 12.55
C TYR A 42 -14.38 -19.73 12.29
N ARG A 43 -13.58 -19.77 13.37
CA ARG A 43 -12.11 -19.66 13.32
C ARG A 43 -11.48 -20.97 13.74
N PHE A 44 -10.32 -21.23 13.16
CA PHE A 44 -9.47 -22.34 13.57
C PHE A 44 -8.48 -21.86 14.62
N GLU A 45 -8.29 -22.65 15.67
CA GLU A 45 -7.25 -22.47 16.67
C GLU A 45 -6.35 -23.71 16.66
N LEU A 46 -5.11 -23.53 16.23
CA LEU A 46 -4.16 -24.61 15.97
C LEU A 46 -3.06 -24.59 17.03
N SER A 47 -2.99 -25.61 17.89
CA SER A 47 -1.97 -25.74 18.93
C SER A 47 -0.62 -26.28 18.41
N ASP A 48 -0.66 -27.01 17.29
CA ASP A 48 0.47 -27.74 16.73
C ASP A 48 0.52 -27.58 15.20
N GLU A 49 1.67 -27.93 14.61
CA GLU A 49 1.88 -27.89 13.17
C GLU A 49 0.72 -28.54 12.42
N THR A 50 0.08 -27.76 11.55
CA THR A 50 -1.13 -28.17 10.84
C THR A 50 -1.04 -27.80 9.37
N TYR A 51 -1.43 -28.77 8.54
CA TYR A 51 -1.55 -28.61 7.11
C TYR A 51 -3.03 -28.53 6.73
N VAL A 52 -3.42 -27.46 6.04
CA VAL A 52 -4.79 -27.31 5.54
C VAL A 52 -4.78 -27.28 4.02
N TYR A 53 -5.71 -28.00 3.41
CA TYR A 53 -5.88 -28.09 1.96
C TYR A 53 -7.30 -28.53 1.61
N GLY A 54 -7.71 -28.30 0.36
CA GLY A 54 -9.05 -28.61 -0.13
C GLY A 54 -9.87 -27.36 -0.47
N ASN A 55 -11.08 -27.58 -0.99
CA ASN A 55 -11.95 -26.53 -1.46
C ASN A 55 -12.83 -25.98 -0.33
N VAL A 56 -12.63 -24.71 0.03
CA VAL A 56 -13.35 -24.06 1.14
C VAL A 56 -14.87 -24.02 0.93
N MET A 57 -15.33 -24.06 -0.32
CA MET A 57 -16.76 -24.05 -0.63
C MET A 57 -17.49 -25.28 -0.10
N SER A 58 -16.77 -26.36 0.26
CA SER A 58 -17.41 -27.53 0.88
C SER A 58 -18.07 -27.20 2.22
N MET A 59 -17.62 -26.14 2.92
CA MET A 59 -18.24 -25.64 4.15
C MET A 59 -19.62 -25.00 3.90
N ILE A 60 -19.86 -24.47 2.70
CA ILE A 60 -21.10 -23.76 2.35
C ILE A 60 -22.07 -24.70 1.62
N ASN A 61 -21.57 -25.53 0.69
CA ASN A 61 -22.41 -26.37 -0.17
C ASN A 61 -21.92 -27.82 -0.22
N LYS A 62 -22.72 -28.75 0.29
CA LYS A 62 -22.32 -30.17 0.38
C LYS A 62 -22.20 -30.89 -0.97
N ASP A 63 -22.96 -30.47 -2.00
CA ASP A 63 -23.09 -31.22 -3.25
C ASP A 63 -22.39 -30.53 -4.44
N ASN A 64 -22.47 -29.20 -4.53
CA ASN A 64 -22.02 -28.42 -5.69
C ASN A 64 -20.74 -27.60 -5.45
N TYR A 65 -20.06 -27.77 -4.30
CA TYR A 65 -18.82 -27.03 -4.01
C TYR A 65 -17.71 -27.17 -5.06
N PRO A 66 -17.54 -28.28 -5.81
CA PRO A 66 -16.46 -28.38 -6.79
C PRO A 66 -16.64 -27.40 -7.96
N THR A 67 -17.88 -27.08 -8.31
CA THR A 67 -18.24 -26.21 -9.44
C THR A 67 -18.74 -24.84 -9.01
N ASN A 68 -19.05 -24.63 -7.73
CA ASN A 68 -19.52 -23.34 -7.24
C ASN A 68 -18.41 -22.27 -7.33
N LYS A 69 -18.75 -21.12 -7.92
CA LYS A 69 -17.86 -19.97 -8.14
C LYS A 69 -18.40 -18.67 -7.55
N THR A 70 -19.47 -18.73 -6.77
CA THR A 70 -20.15 -17.54 -6.23
C THR A 70 -20.30 -17.66 -4.73
N LEU A 71 -19.84 -16.64 -4.02
CA LEU A 71 -20.21 -16.41 -2.62
C LEU A 71 -21.49 -15.58 -2.58
N THR A 72 -22.38 -15.89 -1.63
CA THR A 72 -23.70 -15.27 -1.51
C THR A 72 -23.92 -14.58 -0.16
N ALA A 73 -23.06 -14.85 0.83
CA ALA A 73 -23.09 -14.21 2.14
C ALA A 73 -21.88 -13.30 2.30
N ASP A 74 -22.08 -12.11 2.85
CA ASP A 74 -21.00 -11.24 3.29
C ASP A 74 -20.18 -11.92 4.39
N TYR A 75 -18.97 -11.43 4.66
CA TYR A 75 -18.04 -11.94 5.68
C TYR A 75 -17.69 -13.45 5.58
N ALA A 76 -18.04 -14.13 4.49
CA ALA A 76 -17.72 -15.53 4.28
C ALA A 76 -16.19 -15.75 4.37
N PHE A 77 -15.78 -16.63 5.28
CA PHE A 77 -14.38 -17.04 5.52
C PHE A 77 -13.47 -15.94 6.07
N LYS A 78 -14.04 -14.81 6.48
CA LYS A 78 -13.30 -13.75 7.17
C LYS A 78 -12.58 -14.33 8.39
N TRP A 79 -11.29 -14.02 8.50
CA TRP A 79 -10.43 -14.40 9.64
C TRP A 79 -10.36 -15.89 9.96
N MET A 80 -10.69 -16.77 9.00
CA MET A 80 -10.80 -18.21 9.27
C MET A 80 -9.52 -18.82 9.87
N PHE A 81 -8.34 -18.36 9.43
CA PHE A 81 -7.03 -18.76 9.95
C PHE A 81 -6.24 -17.58 10.55
N ILE A 82 -6.93 -16.59 11.12
CA ILE A 82 -6.26 -15.47 11.79
C ILE A 82 -5.29 -15.96 12.89
N ASN A 83 -4.07 -15.41 12.93
CA ASN A 83 -3.02 -15.72 13.90
C ASN A 83 -2.51 -17.16 13.92
N GLN A 84 -2.77 -17.95 12.87
CA GLN A 84 -2.36 -19.35 12.89
C GLN A 84 -0.89 -19.52 12.48
N THR A 85 0.02 -19.32 13.44
CA THR A 85 1.46 -19.52 13.26
C THR A 85 1.89 -20.99 13.16
N ASN A 86 0.97 -21.92 13.38
CA ASN A 86 1.22 -23.34 13.17
C ASN A 86 0.71 -23.83 11.80
N LEU A 87 0.03 -22.97 11.04
CA LEU A 87 -0.49 -23.29 9.71
C LEU A 87 0.64 -23.26 8.67
N LYS A 88 0.75 -24.33 7.88
CA LYS A 88 1.74 -24.46 6.79
C LYS A 88 1.13 -25.01 5.51
N ASN A 89 1.72 -24.66 4.38
CA ASN A 89 1.49 -25.38 3.12
C ASN A 89 2.06 -26.80 3.26
N LYS A 90 1.38 -27.79 2.66
CA LYS A 90 1.83 -29.18 2.69
C LYS A 90 2.79 -29.50 1.55
N ASP A 91 2.26 -29.49 0.33
CA ASP A 91 2.98 -29.76 -0.92
C ASP A 91 2.11 -29.27 -2.11
N ALA A 92 2.63 -29.36 -3.34
CA ALA A 92 1.95 -28.83 -4.52
C ALA A 92 0.58 -29.49 -4.83
N ASP A 93 0.38 -30.74 -4.40
CA ASP A 93 -0.87 -31.49 -4.65
C ASP A 93 -1.93 -31.22 -3.56
N HIS A 94 -1.51 -30.63 -2.43
CA HIS A 94 -2.34 -30.37 -1.26
C HIS A 94 -2.40 -28.88 -0.94
N GLN A 95 -3.13 -28.14 -1.78
CA GLN A 95 -3.35 -26.70 -1.63
C GLN A 95 -4.76 -26.36 -1.14
N ILE A 96 -4.92 -25.21 -0.50
CA ILE A 96 -6.22 -24.61 -0.22
C ILE A 96 -6.75 -24.03 -1.52
N PHE A 97 -8.00 -24.32 -1.85
CA PHE A 97 -8.64 -23.88 -3.08
C PHE A 97 -9.76 -22.88 -2.76
N LEU A 98 -9.64 -21.67 -3.33
CA LEU A 98 -10.58 -20.56 -3.20
C LEU A 98 -11.23 -20.29 -4.56
N PRO A 99 -12.18 -21.15 -5.01
CA PRO A 99 -12.65 -21.13 -6.40
C PRO A 99 -13.46 -19.90 -6.80
N ALA A 100 -13.93 -19.10 -5.85
CA ALA A 100 -14.94 -18.09 -6.10
C ALA A 100 -14.44 -17.02 -7.08
N THR A 101 -15.18 -16.81 -8.17
CA THR A 101 -14.93 -15.73 -9.13
C THR A 101 -15.79 -14.50 -8.87
N THR A 102 -16.90 -14.69 -8.13
CA THR A 102 -17.83 -13.66 -7.70
C THR A 102 -17.89 -13.60 -6.18
N LEU A 103 -17.49 -12.45 -5.64
CA LEU A 103 -17.28 -12.23 -4.21
C LEU A 103 -18.38 -11.36 -3.59
N THR A 104 -18.41 -11.35 -2.26
CA THR A 104 -19.31 -10.59 -1.39
C THR A 104 -18.51 -9.67 -0.48
N GLU A 105 -19.16 -8.76 0.24
CA GLU A 105 -18.44 -7.82 1.08
C GLU A 105 -17.69 -8.56 2.19
N TYR A 106 -16.43 -8.17 2.43
CA TYR A 106 -15.58 -8.74 3.47
C TYR A 106 -15.35 -10.25 3.44
N CYS A 107 -15.74 -10.97 2.37
CA CYS A 107 -15.35 -12.36 2.25
C CYS A 107 -13.83 -12.47 2.24
N TYR A 108 -13.25 -13.55 2.75
CA TYR A 108 -11.79 -13.75 2.84
C TYR A 108 -10.97 -12.64 3.55
N ASP A 109 -11.60 -11.60 4.11
CA ASP A 109 -10.95 -10.49 4.83
C ASP A 109 -10.11 -11.06 5.98
N GLY A 110 -8.80 -10.84 5.95
CA GLY A 110 -7.84 -11.36 6.91
C GLY A 110 -7.84 -12.88 7.08
N MET A 111 -8.26 -13.64 6.06
CA MET A 111 -8.39 -15.11 6.15
C MET A 111 -7.10 -15.79 6.65
N PHE A 112 -5.92 -15.30 6.24
CA PHE A 112 -4.60 -15.79 6.64
C PHE A 112 -3.76 -14.74 7.37
N TRP A 113 -4.41 -13.77 8.02
CA TRP A 113 -3.73 -12.72 8.76
C TRP A 113 -2.77 -13.30 9.82
N SER A 114 -1.50 -12.92 9.78
CA SER A 114 -0.43 -13.42 10.63
C SER A 114 -0.20 -14.95 10.56
N CYS A 115 -0.47 -15.60 9.42
CA CYS A 115 -0.03 -16.97 9.12
C CYS A 115 1.45 -17.00 8.71
N LYS A 116 2.36 -16.73 9.67
CA LYS A 116 3.79 -16.44 9.42
C LYS A 116 4.57 -17.48 8.61
N TYR A 117 4.13 -18.75 8.62
CA TYR A 117 4.84 -19.87 7.96
C TYR A 117 4.18 -20.34 6.66
N LEU A 118 3.18 -19.61 6.15
CA LEU A 118 2.67 -19.84 4.81
C LEU A 118 3.72 -19.40 3.79
N THR A 119 4.17 -20.34 2.94
CA THR A 119 5.20 -20.10 1.91
C THR A 119 4.61 -19.85 0.53
N THR A 120 3.38 -20.33 0.29
CA THR A 120 2.63 -20.13 -0.96
C THR A 120 1.20 -19.69 -0.67
N ALA A 121 0.71 -18.71 -1.42
CA ALA A 121 -0.69 -18.29 -1.37
C ALA A 121 -1.56 -19.20 -2.26
N PRO A 122 -2.85 -19.41 -1.92
CA PRO A 122 -3.83 -19.99 -2.84
C PRO A 122 -4.07 -19.06 -4.05
N GLU A 123 -4.56 -19.65 -5.15
CA GLU A 123 -5.05 -18.88 -6.29
C GLU A 123 -6.25 -17.99 -5.90
N LEU A 124 -6.29 -16.76 -6.43
CA LEU A 124 -7.36 -15.78 -6.21
C LEU A 124 -8.07 -15.43 -7.53
N PRO A 125 -8.94 -16.30 -8.06
CA PRO A 125 -9.49 -16.19 -9.43
C PRO A 125 -10.59 -15.12 -9.59
N ALA A 126 -10.88 -14.33 -8.56
CA ALA A 126 -11.99 -13.39 -8.57
C ALA A 126 -11.84 -12.26 -9.58
N THR A 127 -12.94 -11.99 -10.29
CA THR A 127 -13.06 -10.88 -11.23
C THR A 127 -14.23 -9.96 -10.91
N THR A 128 -15.21 -10.44 -10.13
CA THR A 128 -16.29 -9.61 -9.60
C THR A 128 -16.05 -9.35 -8.12
N MET A 129 -15.51 -8.17 -7.84
CA MET A 129 -15.02 -7.74 -6.53
C MET A 129 -16.10 -7.03 -5.72
N LYS A 130 -15.99 -7.07 -4.40
CA LYS A 130 -16.82 -6.32 -3.45
C LYS A 130 -15.95 -5.68 -2.38
N LYS A 131 -16.55 -4.83 -1.56
CA LYS A 131 -15.82 -4.07 -0.54
C LYS A 131 -15.01 -5.01 0.34
N ARG A 132 -13.70 -4.76 0.48
CA ARG A 132 -12.79 -5.52 1.36
C ARG A 132 -12.78 -7.05 1.18
N CYS A 133 -13.16 -7.56 0.01
CA CYS A 133 -13.28 -9.01 -0.25
C CYS A 133 -11.95 -9.80 -0.27
N TYR A 134 -10.80 -9.13 -0.16
CA TYR A 134 -9.50 -9.75 0.17
C TYR A 134 -8.66 -8.84 1.09
N GLY A 135 -9.31 -7.91 1.79
CA GLY A 135 -8.62 -7.01 2.71
C GLY A 135 -7.78 -7.80 3.71
N TYR A 136 -6.57 -7.37 4.02
CA TYR A 136 -5.69 -7.97 5.03
C TYR A 136 -5.35 -9.46 4.84
N MET A 137 -5.68 -10.06 3.70
CA MET A 137 -5.78 -11.52 3.56
C MET A 137 -4.48 -12.25 3.94
N PHE A 138 -3.32 -11.70 3.60
CA PHE A 138 -1.99 -12.24 3.94
C PHE A 138 -1.12 -11.26 4.73
N GLU A 139 -1.71 -10.26 5.39
CA GLU A 139 -0.92 -9.35 6.23
C GLU A 139 -0.10 -10.16 7.26
N TRP A 140 1.17 -9.80 7.50
CA TRP A 140 2.10 -10.52 8.38
C TRP A 140 2.38 -11.99 8.00
N CYS A 141 2.15 -12.40 6.74
CA CYS A 141 2.63 -13.68 6.21
C CYS A 141 4.12 -13.61 5.86
N GLU A 142 4.98 -13.54 6.88
CA GLU A 142 6.41 -13.25 6.77
C GLU A 142 7.21 -14.23 5.89
N SER A 143 6.75 -15.47 5.70
CA SER A 143 7.41 -16.49 4.85
C SER A 143 6.91 -16.51 3.39
N LEU A 144 5.91 -15.73 3.02
CA LEU A 144 5.37 -15.71 1.66
C LEU A 144 6.35 -15.05 0.71
N THR A 145 6.82 -15.78 -0.31
CA THR A 145 7.88 -15.30 -1.22
C THR A 145 7.35 -14.76 -2.55
N THR A 146 6.17 -15.21 -2.98
CA THR A 146 5.54 -14.87 -4.26
C THR A 146 4.06 -14.59 -4.04
N ALA A 147 3.57 -13.49 -4.61
CA ALA A 147 2.15 -13.14 -4.58
C ALA A 147 1.35 -13.98 -5.61
N PRO A 148 0.10 -14.35 -5.32
CA PRO A 148 -0.80 -14.95 -6.30
C PRO A 148 -1.20 -13.94 -7.38
N GLU A 149 -1.68 -14.42 -8.53
CA GLU A 149 -2.24 -13.55 -9.57
C GLU A 149 -3.52 -12.83 -9.08
N LEU A 150 -3.68 -11.57 -9.49
CA LEU A 150 -4.84 -10.73 -9.18
C LEU A 150 -5.54 -10.31 -10.50
N PRO A 151 -6.50 -11.11 -11.02
CA PRO A 151 -7.01 -10.94 -12.38
C PRO A 151 -8.06 -9.83 -12.53
N ALA A 152 -8.60 -9.29 -11.43
CA ALA A 152 -9.67 -8.30 -11.46
C ALA A 152 -9.24 -6.98 -12.13
N LYS A 153 -10.00 -6.56 -13.15
CA LYS A 153 -9.83 -5.26 -13.83
C LYS A 153 -10.75 -4.18 -13.28
N THR A 154 -11.88 -4.59 -12.70
CA THR A 154 -12.84 -3.70 -12.04
C THR A 154 -12.73 -3.94 -10.55
N LEU A 155 -12.23 -2.92 -9.84
CA LEU A 155 -11.98 -2.99 -8.41
C LEU A 155 -13.17 -2.42 -7.63
N ALA A 156 -13.30 -2.89 -6.40
CA ALA A 156 -14.24 -2.33 -5.42
C ALA A 156 -13.45 -1.62 -4.32
N GLU A 157 -14.15 -0.85 -3.49
CA GLU A 157 -13.58 -0.15 -2.34
C GLU A 157 -12.75 -1.11 -1.47
N GLU A 158 -11.48 -0.76 -1.25
CA GLU A 158 -10.58 -1.48 -0.33
C GLU A 158 -10.44 -3.00 -0.64
N CYS A 159 -10.75 -3.46 -1.86
CA CYS A 159 -10.84 -4.89 -2.14
C CYS A 159 -9.52 -5.66 -1.98
N TYR A 160 -8.37 -4.99 -2.12
CA TYR A 160 -7.02 -5.52 -1.85
C TYR A 160 -6.27 -4.69 -0.79
N TYR A 161 -7.00 -4.00 0.09
CA TYR A 161 -6.41 -3.21 1.18
C TYR A 161 -5.47 -4.08 2.04
N CYS A 162 -4.21 -3.68 2.22
CA CYS A 162 -3.20 -4.38 3.05
C CYS A 162 -3.01 -5.88 2.75
N ILE A 163 -3.34 -6.37 1.55
CA ILE A 163 -3.33 -7.82 1.29
C ILE A 163 -1.97 -8.49 1.54
N PHE A 164 -0.84 -7.80 1.32
CA PHE A 164 0.51 -8.31 1.57
C PHE A 164 1.32 -7.45 2.55
N GLU A 165 0.68 -6.58 3.33
CA GLU A 165 1.40 -5.74 4.28
C GLU A 165 2.24 -6.61 5.25
N SER A 166 3.47 -6.19 5.50
CA SER A 166 4.48 -6.89 6.31
C SER A 166 4.78 -8.32 5.86
N CYS A 167 4.54 -8.68 4.58
CA CYS A 167 5.10 -9.89 3.97
C CYS A 167 6.59 -9.68 3.68
N THR A 168 7.42 -9.76 4.72
CA THR A 168 8.84 -9.35 4.67
C THR A 168 9.71 -10.17 3.72
N SER A 169 9.31 -11.40 3.37
CA SER A 169 10.01 -12.27 2.40
C SER A 169 9.49 -12.16 0.96
N LEU A 170 8.47 -11.34 0.71
CA LEU A 170 7.88 -11.20 -0.63
C LEU A 170 8.88 -10.53 -1.57
N THR A 171 9.27 -11.24 -2.63
CA THR A 171 10.28 -10.75 -3.60
C THR A 171 9.66 -10.32 -4.93
N THR A 172 8.48 -10.86 -5.27
CA THR A 172 7.81 -10.64 -6.54
C THR A 172 6.38 -10.16 -6.30
N ALA A 173 6.08 -8.96 -6.76
CA ALA A 173 4.73 -8.41 -6.78
C ALA A 173 3.89 -8.99 -7.95
N PRO A 174 2.57 -9.11 -7.81
CA PRO A 174 1.68 -9.54 -8.87
C PRO A 174 1.43 -8.41 -9.88
N LYS A 175 0.93 -8.76 -11.06
CA LYS A 175 0.43 -7.78 -12.02
C LYS A 175 -0.85 -7.12 -11.50
N LEU A 176 -0.98 -5.81 -11.71
CA LEU A 176 -2.15 -5.02 -11.32
C LEU A 176 -2.83 -4.46 -12.59
N PRO A 177 -3.86 -5.15 -13.15
CA PRO A 177 -4.36 -4.85 -14.49
C PRO A 177 -5.40 -3.72 -14.56
N ALA A 178 -5.82 -3.13 -13.43
CA ALA A 178 -6.88 -2.13 -13.39
C ALA A 178 -6.41 -0.76 -13.91
N GLU A 179 -7.14 -0.18 -14.86
CA GLU A 179 -6.86 1.15 -15.43
C GLU A 179 -7.66 2.28 -14.76
N THR A 180 -8.69 1.91 -13.99
CA THR A 180 -9.52 2.79 -13.16
C THR A 180 -9.62 2.20 -11.77
N LEU A 181 -9.39 3.02 -10.76
CA LEU A 181 -9.29 2.56 -9.37
C LEU A 181 -10.51 2.95 -8.55
N ALA A 182 -10.75 2.16 -7.50
CA ALA A 182 -11.74 2.45 -6.47
C ALA A 182 -11.04 2.97 -5.20
N LYS A 183 -11.79 3.58 -4.30
CA LYS A 183 -11.28 4.12 -3.04
C LYS A 183 -10.49 3.06 -2.27
N GLY A 184 -9.25 3.39 -1.89
CA GLY A 184 -8.38 2.55 -1.08
C GLY A 184 -8.06 1.16 -1.64
N CYS A 185 -8.34 0.87 -2.92
CA CYS A 185 -8.34 -0.52 -3.42
C CYS A 185 -6.97 -1.22 -3.33
N TYR A 186 -5.87 -0.48 -3.39
CA TYR A 186 -4.50 -0.98 -3.22
C TYR A 186 -3.75 -0.27 -2.08
N SER A 187 -4.47 0.39 -1.16
CA SER A 187 -3.85 1.07 -0.02
C SER A 187 -3.04 0.08 0.82
N SER A 188 -1.81 0.47 1.16
CA SER A 188 -0.84 -0.30 1.96
C SER A 188 -0.58 -1.73 1.47
N MET A 189 -0.87 -2.02 0.19
CA MET A 189 -0.84 -3.38 -0.35
C MET A 189 0.49 -4.12 -0.11
N PHE A 190 1.62 -3.40 -0.16
CA PHE A 190 2.97 -3.92 0.09
C PHE A 190 3.69 -3.14 1.19
N ASP A 191 2.97 -2.45 2.08
CA ASP A 191 3.62 -1.74 3.20
C ASP A 191 4.48 -2.72 4.00
N GLY A 192 5.73 -2.37 4.32
CA GLY A 192 6.65 -3.22 5.07
C GLY A 192 7.14 -4.47 4.33
N CYS A 193 6.91 -4.62 3.01
CA CYS A 193 7.52 -5.70 2.21
C CYS A 193 9.02 -5.47 1.99
N THR A 194 9.83 -5.67 3.03
CA THR A 194 11.24 -5.28 3.06
C THR A 194 12.10 -5.99 2.00
N SER A 195 11.71 -7.16 1.49
CA SER A 195 12.46 -7.88 0.44
C SER A 195 12.07 -7.51 -0.99
N LEU A 196 11.03 -6.70 -1.18
CA LEU A 196 10.58 -6.29 -2.52
C LEU A 196 11.58 -5.31 -3.13
N THR A 197 12.11 -5.64 -4.30
CA THR A 197 13.12 -4.83 -5.01
C THR A 197 12.56 -4.09 -6.23
N THR A 198 11.47 -4.60 -6.80
CA THR A 198 10.82 -4.06 -8.00
C THR A 198 9.33 -3.95 -7.77
N ALA A 199 8.79 -2.75 -7.97
CA ALA A 199 7.35 -2.50 -7.93
C ALA A 199 6.67 -3.05 -9.20
N PRO A 200 5.39 -3.48 -9.11
CA PRO A 200 4.59 -3.82 -10.27
C PRO A 200 4.26 -2.58 -11.11
N GLU A 201 3.89 -2.79 -12.38
CA GLU A 201 3.35 -1.71 -13.21
C GLU A 201 2.02 -1.19 -12.64
N LEU A 202 1.84 0.14 -12.69
CA LEU A 202 0.62 0.82 -12.27
C LEU A 202 -0.03 1.51 -13.49
N PRO A 203 -0.90 0.82 -14.25
CA PRO A 203 -1.44 1.35 -15.51
C PRO A 203 -2.55 2.39 -15.31
N ALA A 204 -3.06 2.56 -14.09
CA ALA A 204 -4.22 3.40 -13.82
C ALA A 204 -3.96 4.89 -14.13
N THR A 205 -4.86 5.45 -14.94
CA THR A 205 -4.89 6.90 -15.26
C THR A 205 -6.01 7.63 -14.54
N THR A 206 -7.04 6.90 -14.10
CA THR A 206 -8.14 7.42 -13.28
C THR A 206 -7.98 6.90 -11.85
N LEU A 207 -7.54 7.79 -10.96
CA LEU A 207 -7.30 7.50 -9.56
C LEU A 207 -8.55 7.81 -8.72
N ALA A 208 -8.62 7.16 -7.56
CA ALA A 208 -9.63 7.41 -6.53
C ALA A 208 -8.96 7.74 -5.21
N GLU A 209 -9.75 8.21 -4.24
CA GLU A 209 -9.27 8.56 -2.90
C GLU A 209 -8.42 7.43 -2.28
N GLY A 210 -7.21 7.76 -1.85
CA GLY A 210 -6.30 6.83 -1.16
C GLY A 210 -5.93 5.55 -1.92
N CYS A 211 -6.18 5.46 -3.24
CA CYS A 211 -6.12 4.19 -3.95
C CYS A 211 -4.74 3.49 -3.92
N TYR A 212 -3.65 4.26 -3.85
CA TYR A 212 -2.27 3.78 -3.68
C TYR A 212 -1.59 4.34 -2.43
N SER A 213 -2.37 4.83 -1.45
CA SER A 213 -1.82 5.35 -0.20
C SER A 213 -0.93 4.30 0.46
N SER A 214 0.29 4.69 0.86
CA SER A 214 1.28 3.87 1.58
C SER A 214 1.63 2.54 0.90
N MET A 215 1.33 2.37 -0.39
CA MET A 215 1.39 1.08 -1.09
C MET A 215 2.75 0.39 -0.98
N PHE A 216 3.85 1.14 -0.98
CA PHE A 216 5.22 0.63 -0.83
C PHE A 216 5.95 1.27 0.36
N GLN A 217 5.21 1.82 1.32
CA GLN A 217 5.80 2.33 2.55
C GLN A 217 6.67 1.23 3.20
N GLY A 218 7.82 1.59 3.76
CA GLY A 218 8.71 0.62 4.42
C GLY A 218 9.30 -0.47 3.52
N CYS A 219 9.12 -0.44 2.20
CA CYS A 219 9.80 -1.33 1.26
C CYS A 219 11.28 -0.94 1.15
N GLU A 220 12.07 -1.29 2.17
CA GLU A 220 13.43 -0.77 2.37
C GLU A 220 14.40 -1.08 1.22
N ASN A 221 14.18 -2.21 0.53
CA ASN A 221 15.01 -2.67 -0.58
C ASN A 221 14.50 -2.28 -1.97
N LEU A 222 13.40 -1.52 -2.08
CA LEU A 222 12.82 -1.13 -3.36
C LEU A 222 13.78 -0.19 -4.11
N THR A 223 14.18 -0.59 -5.33
CA THR A 223 15.06 0.20 -6.21
C THR A 223 14.40 0.56 -7.53
N THR A 224 13.48 -0.28 -8.02
CA THR A 224 12.76 -0.04 -9.27
C THR A 224 11.33 0.39 -8.97
N VAL A 225 11.05 1.67 -9.17
CA VAL A 225 9.73 2.30 -8.94
C VAL A 225 8.87 2.28 -10.22
N PRO A 226 7.54 2.29 -10.10
CA PRO A 226 6.65 2.27 -11.25
C PRO A 226 6.53 3.65 -11.90
N LYS A 227 6.06 3.66 -13.15
CA LYS A 227 5.55 4.90 -13.77
C LYS A 227 4.23 5.29 -13.11
N LEU A 228 4.01 6.58 -12.92
CA LEU A 228 2.76 7.14 -12.39
C LEU A 228 2.11 8.00 -13.48
N PRO A 229 1.19 7.45 -14.29
CA PRO A 229 0.73 8.10 -15.52
C PRO A 229 -0.38 9.15 -15.30
N ALA A 230 -1.01 9.20 -14.13
CA ALA A 230 -2.13 10.10 -13.85
C ALA A 230 -1.70 11.58 -13.86
N THR A 231 -2.43 12.42 -14.58
CA THR A 231 -2.20 13.88 -14.68
C THR A 231 -3.17 14.70 -13.83
N THR A 232 -4.24 14.08 -13.35
CA THR A 232 -5.20 14.62 -12.38
C THR A 232 -5.25 13.66 -11.20
N LEU A 233 -5.07 14.19 -9.99
CA LEU A 233 -4.97 13.37 -8.79
C LEU A 233 -6.27 13.41 -7.99
N ALA A 234 -6.47 12.35 -7.20
CA ALA A 234 -7.50 12.27 -6.18
C ALA A 234 -6.89 12.49 -4.80
N GLU A 235 -7.75 12.77 -3.81
CA GLU A 235 -7.33 12.99 -2.43
C GLU A 235 -6.50 11.81 -1.89
N GLY A 236 -5.34 12.11 -1.31
CA GLY A 236 -4.45 11.12 -0.69
C GLY A 236 -3.97 9.99 -1.61
N CYS A 237 -4.16 10.07 -2.93
CA CYS A 237 -4.05 8.89 -3.82
C CYS A 237 -2.65 8.27 -3.84
N TYR A 238 -1.60 9.06 -3.61
CA TYR A 238 -0.20 8.62 -3.49
C TYR A 238 0.44 9.01 -2.15
N SER A 239 -0.38 9.32 -1.13
CA SER A 239 0.10 9.66 0.21
C SER A 239 1.03 8.57 0.74
N SER A 240 2.20 8.92 1.27
CA SER A 240 3.22 8.04 1.84
C SER A 240 3.67 6.87 0.96
N MET A 241 3.38 6.88 -0.35
CA MET A 241 3.51 5.71 -1.21
C MET A 241 4.89 5.04 -1.18
N PHE A 242 5.97 5.83 -1.07
CA PHE A 242 7.36 5.35 -0.99
C PHE A 242 8.04 5.76 0.33
N ALA A 243 7.27 6.13 1.35
CA ALA A 243 7.85 6.55 2.62
C ALA A 243 8.75 5.44 3.19
N SER A 244 9.94 5.81 3.67
CA SER A 244 10.95 4.90 4.21
C SER A 244 11.50 3.85 3.22
N CYS A 245 11.40 4.07 1.90
CA CYS A 245 12.14 3.28 0.90
C CYS A 245 13.64 3.62 0.94
N LYS A 246 14.38 3.01 1.87
CA LYS A 246 15.77 3.38 2.19
C LYS A 246 16.75 3.22 1.03
N LYS A 247 16.54 2.29 0.09
CA LYS A 247 17.41 2.09 -1.09
C LYS A 247 17.01 2.90 -2.33
N LEU A 248 15.93 3.66 -2.27
CA LEU A 248 15.48 4.47 -3.40
C LEU A 248 16.45 5.65 -3.61
N THR A 249 17.08 5.70 -4.79
CA THR A 249 18.03 6.77 -5.16
C THR A 249 17.43 7.79 -6.14
N ALA A 250 16.40 7.39 -6.89
CA ALA A 250 15.70 8.24 -7.86
C ALA A 250 14.19 8.05 -7.74
N ALA A 251 13.45 9.16 -7.74
CA ALA A 251 12.00 9.15 -7.70
C ALA A 251 11.39 8.90 -9.10
N PRO A 252 10.15 8.37 -9.18
CA PRO A 252 9.41 8.33 -10.43
C PRO A 252 9.01 9.74 -10.86
N LYS A 253 8.80 9.95 -12.17
CA LYS A 253 8.23 11.21 -12.68
C LYS A 253 6.83 11.43 -12.12
N LEU A 254 6.53 12.66 -11.71
CA LEU A 254 5.20 13.11 -11.27
C LEU A 254 4.61 14.06 -12.33
N PRO A 255 3.75 13.58 -13.26
CA PRO A 255 3.27 14.40 -14.37
C PRO A 255 2.07 15.29 -14.03
N ALA A 256 1.51 15.18 -12.82
CA ALA A 256 0.28 15.85 -12.44
C ALA A 256 0.45 17.37 -12.29
N THR A 257 -0.39 18.13 -13.00
CA THR A 257 -0.47 19.59 -12.89
C THR A 257 -1.68 20.06 -12.08
N THR A 258 -2.65 19.17 -11.86
CA THR A 258 -3.82 19.40 -11.00
C THR A 258 -3.71 18.49 -9.78
N LEU A 259 -3.40 19.10 -8.64
CA LEU A 259 -3.25 18.40 -7.36
C LEU A 259 -4.57 18.37 -6.60
N ALA A 260 -4.73 17.35 -5.76
CA ALA A 260 -5.80 17.23 -4.79
C ALA A 260 -5.23 17.30 -3.37
N GLU A 261 -6.12 17.35 -2.37
CA GLU A 261 -5.74 17.33 -0.97
C GLU A 261 -4.86 16.11 -0.64
N GLU A 262 -3.73 16.37 0.02
CA GLU A 262 -2.77 15.35 0.50
C GLU A 262 -2.27 14.35 -0.55
N CYS A 263 -2.44 14.63 -1.85
CA CYS A 263 -2.25 13.63 -2.91
C CYS A 263 -0.82 13.06 -2.97
N TYR A 264 0.19 13.82 -2.52
CA TYR A 264 1.58 13.41 -2.39
C TYR A 264 2.14 13.63 -0.97
N SER A 265 1.27 13.78 0.03
CA SER A 265 1.67 13.95 1.43
C SER A 265 2.61 12.82 1.84
N GLY A 266 3.78 13.14 2.41
CA GLY A 266 4.75 12.15 2.88
C GLY A 266 5.33 11.20 1.82
N MET A 267 5.08 11.40 0.52
CA MET A 267 5.31 10.38 -0.52
C MET A 267 6.71 9.77 -0.50
N PHE A 268 7.75 10.56 -0.20
CA PHE A 268 9.14 10.11 -0.12
C PHE A 268 9.75 10.32 1.27
N ALA A 269 8.95 10.56 2.31
CA ALA A 269 9.43 10.82 3.65
C ALA A 269 10.39 9.70 4.09
N SER A 270 11.55 10.05 4.65
CA SER A 270 12.61 9.14 5.10
C SER A 270 13.22 8.24 4.01
N CYS A 271 13.12 8.61 2.73
CA CYS A 271 13.94 8.04 1.65
C CYS A 271 15.40 8.53 1.75
N LYS A 272 16.15 7.98 2.71
CA LYS A 272 17.47 8.48 3.12
C LYS A 272 18.52 8.54 2.00
N ASN A 273 18.39 7.74 0.95
CA ASN A 273 19.32 7.72 -0.18
C ASN A 273 18.81 8.42 -1.45
N LEU A 274 17.64 9.07 -1.41
CA LEU A 274 17.12 9.83 -2.54
C LEU A 274 18.01 11.06 -2.76
N THR A 275 18.66 11.16 -3.92
CA THR A 275 19.59 12.28 -4.20
C THR A 275 18.91 13.43 -4.94
N THR A 276 17.90 13.13 -5.74
CA THR A 276 17.21 14.10 -6.59
C THR A 276 15.70 13.85 -6.51
N ALA A 277 14.94 14.89 -6.19
CA ALA A 277 13.49 14.87 -6.20
C ALA A 277 12.96 14.83 -7.65
N PRO A 278 11.73 14.32 -7.86
CA PRO A 278 11.07 14.52 -9.15
C PRO A 278 10.73 15.99 -9.36
N GLU A 279 10.60 16.41 -10.62
CA GLU A 279 10.00 17.71 -10.91
C GLU A 279 8.57 17.75 -10.39
N LEU A 280 8.18 18.86 -9.77
CA LEU A 280 6.84 19.15 -9.29
C LEU A 280 6.19 20.22 -10.20
N PRO A 281 5.41 19.82 -11.23
CA PRO A 281 5.00 20.73 -12.30
C PRO A 281 3.74 21.54 -12.01
N ALA A 282 3.03 21.27 -10.90
CA ALA A 282 1.81 21.98 -10.54
C ALA A 282 2.10 23.47 -10.24
N THR A 283 1.27 24.35 -10.79
CA THR A 283 1.39 25.81 -10.56
C THR A 283 0.55 26.27 -9.36
N THR A 284 -0.48 25.51 -9.00
CA THR A 284 -1.34 25.77 -7.83
C THR A 284 -1.31 24.57 -6.91
N LEU A 285 -0.94 24.79 -5.66
CA LEU A 285 -0.93 23.76 -4.62
C LEU A 285 -2.30 23.59 -3.98
N ALA A 286 -2.57 22.38 -3.50
CA ALA A 286 -3.75 22.02 -2.74
C ALA A 286 -3.41 21.81 -1.26
N ASN A 287 -4.43 21.68 -0.40
CA ASN A 287 -4.23 21.48 1.04
C ASN A 287 -3.33 20.26 1.30
N GLY A 288 -2.24 20.43 2.04
CA GLY A 288 -1.33 19.35 2.41
C GLY A 288 -0.69 18.57 1.24
N CYS A 289 -0.77 19.05 0.00
CA CYS A 289 -0.44 18.20 -1.16
C CYS A 289 1.01 17.73 -1.20
N TYR A 290 1.96 18.52 -0.65
CA TYR A 290 3.35 18.14 -0.45
C TYR A 290 3.77 18.17 1.03
N TYR A 291 2.82 18.08 1.96
CA TYR A 291 3.09 18.00 3.39
C TYR A 291 4.13 16.91 3.67
N GLY A 292 5.24 17.24 4.33
CA GLY A 292 6.28 16.25 4.69
C GLY A 292 6.86 15.44 3.53
N MET A 293 6.68 15.83 2.26
CA MET A 293 6.93 14.98 1.08
C MET A 293 8.35 14.40 1.04
N PHE A 294 9.35 15.17 1.45
CA PHE A 294 10.76 14.77 1.51
C PHE A 294 11.35 14.88 2.92
N TYR A 295 10.51 14.87 3.95
CA TYR A 295 10.94 14.89 5.35
C TYR A 295 12.02 13.82 5.59
N GLY A 296 13.18 14.18 6.12
CA GLY A 296 14.26 13.23 6.42
C GLY A 296 14.96 12.58 5.22
N CYS A 297 14.80 13.11 4.00
CA CYS A 297 15.57 12.69 2.81
C CYS A 297 17.02 13.19 2.89
N LYS A 298 17.83 12.51 3.70
CA LYS A 298 19.17 12.99 4.11
C LYS A 298 20.13 13.31 2.96
N LYS A 299 20.06 12.60 1.84
CA LYS A 299 20.94 12.81 0.67
C LYS A 299 20.34 13.71 -0.42
N LEU A 300 19.16 14.27 -0.21
CA LEU A 300 18.50 15.11 -1.20
C LEU A 300 19.22 16.46 -1.32
N SER A 301 19.69 16.78 -2.52
CA SER A 301 20.44 18.02 -2.78
C SER A 301 19.66 19.04 -3.61
N SER A 302 18.60 18.63 -4.29
CA SER A 302 17.83 19.53 -5.15
C SER A 302 16.36 19.13 -5.30
N VAL A 303 15.52 20.16 -5.44
CA VAL A 303 14.08 20.04 -5.74
C VAL A 303 13.70 21.10 -6.76
N THR A 304 12.90 20.71 -7.76
CA THR A 304 12.31 21.66 -8.72
C THR A 304 10.81 21.75 -8.48
N CYS A 305 10.31 22.92 -8.08
CA CYS A 305 8.90 23.17 -7.83
C CYS A 305 8.39 24.38 -8.62
N LYS A 306 7.45 24.15 -9.54
CA LYS A 306 6.92 25.17 -10.45
C LYS A 306 5.74 25.97 -9.87
N ALA A 307 5.40 25.75 -8.60
CA ALA A 307 4.28 26.40 -7.94
C ALA A 307 4.42 27.92 -7.91
N THR A 308 3.33 28.60 -8.29
CA THR A 308 3.18 30.05 -8.18
C THR A 308 2.05 30.47 -7.23
N ASN A 309 1.17 29.53 -6.86
CA ASN A 309 0.17 29.72 -5.82
C ASN A 309 0.34 28.65 -4.73
N LEU A 310 0.77 29.09 -3.55
CA LEU A 310 1.00 28.28 -2.35
C LEU A 310 0.08 28.71 -1.19
N SER A 311 -1.06 29.34 -1.50
CA SER A 311 -2.00 29.84 -0.48
C SER A 311 -2.77 28.75 0.26
N ALA A 312 -2.74 27.51 -0.25
CA ALA A 312 -3.38 26.38 0.40
C ALA A 312 -2.69 26.04 1.72
N GLY A 313 -3.49 25.65 2.72
CA GLY A 313 -2.98 25.24 4.03
C GLY A 313 -1.99 24.09 3.89
N TRP A 314 -0.90 24.16 4.67
CA TRP A 314 -0.02 23.02 4.95
C TRP A 314 0.64 22.43 3.70
N CYS A 315 0.56 23.13 2.56
CA CYS A 315 0.88 22.56 1.26
C CYS A 315 2.36 22.23 1.10
N LEU A 316 3.24 22.91 1.84
CA LEU A 316 4.67 22.66 1.96
C LEU A 316 5.13 22.50 3.42
N ASP A 317 4.20 22.31 4.37
CA ASP A 317 4.61 22.21 5.79
C ASP A 317 5.52 21.00 5.99
N VAL A 318 6.65 21.23 6.65
CA VAL A 318 7.74 20.28 6.92
C VAL A 318 8.26 19.49 5.72
N TRP A 319 7.96 19.92 4.48
CA TRP A 319 8.20 19.13 3.27
C TRP A 319 9.67 18.80 2.98
N LEU A 320 10.60 19.59 3.53
CA LEU A 320 12.05 19.43 3.41
C LEU A 320 12.76 19.48 4.78
N GLU A 321 12.03 19.33 5.87
CA GLU A 321 12.64 19.21 7.20
C GLU A 321 13.58 17.99 7.22
N ASP A 322 14.78 18.16 7.81
CA ASP A 322 15.86 17.16 7.83
C ASP A 322 16.38 16.66 6.46
N ALA A 323 15.98 17.29 5.35
CA ALA A 323 16.48 16.95 4.02
C ALA A 323 17.89 17.52 3.74
N GLY A 324 18.72 16.74 3.04
CA GLY A 324 20.08 17.15 2.67
C GLY A 324 21.02 17.41 3.85
N THR A 325 20.82 16.65 4.93
CA THR A 325 21.62 16.67 6.18
C THR A 325 22.81 15.71 6.17
N ASP A 326 22.91 14.85 5.15
CA ASP A 326 24.06 13.96 4.95
C ASP A 326 25.32 14.76 4.58
N GLU A 327 26.48 14.39 5.14
CA GLU A 327 27.76 15.08 4.95
C GLU A 327 28.20 15.13 3.48
N SER A 328 27.71 14.22 2.63
CA SER A 328 27.99 14.23 1.19
C SER A 328 27.27 15.35 0.43
N VAL A 329 26.25 15.98 1.02
CA VAL A 329 25.47 17.06 0.41
C VAL A 329 26.16 18.40 0.66
N THR A 330 27.00 18.83 -0.27
CA THR A 330 27.76 20.08 -0.18
C THR A 330 26.96 21.33 -0.57
N SER A 331 25.88 21.17 -1.33
CA SER A 331 24.96 22.25 -1.69
C SER A 331 23.52 21.75 -1.73
N LYS A 332 22.59 22.68 -1.45
CA LYS A 332 21.15 22.44 -1.46
C LYS A 332 20.45 23.56 -2.21
N THR A 333 19.67 23.21 -3.22
CA THR A 333 19.02 24.20 -4.09
C THR A 333 17.58 23.84 -4.39
N ILE A 334 16.69 24.82 -4.21
CA ILE A 334 15.31 24.76 -4.67
C ILE A 334 15.22 25.57 -5.97
N TYR A 335 14.83 24.91 -7.05
CA TYR A 335 14.54 25.54 -8.34
C TYR A 335 13.07 25.90 -8.37
N ILE A 336 12.77 27.20 -8.40
CA ILE A 336 11.41 27.73 -8.45
C ILE A 336 11.09 28.32 -9.82
N SER A 337 9.80 28.57 -10.08
CA SER A 337 9.35 29.15 -11.36
C SER A 337 10.15 30.40 -11.76
N SER A 338 10.58 30.46 -13.02
CA SER A 338 11.31 31.61 -13.60
C SER A 338 10.51 32.92 -13.60
N ALA A 339 9.20 32.84 -13.36
CA ALA A 339 8.34 33.98 -13.05
C ALA A 339 8.84 34.80 -11.83
N TYR A 340 9.66 34.20 -10.96
CA TYR A 340 10.24 34.85 -9.78
C TYR A 340 11.69 35.31 -9.97
N SER A 341 12.17 35.42 -11.20
CA SER A 341 13.56 35.82 -11.52
C SER A 341 14.03 37.11 -10.82
N ALA A 342 13.17 38.14 -10.76
CA ALA A 342 13.49 39.39 -10.05
C ALA A 342 13.65 39.19 -8.53
N TYR A 343 12.85 38.32 -7.93
CA TYR A 343 12.94 37.97 -6.52
C TYR A 343 14.18 37.13 -6.21
N ILE A 344 14.51 36.17 -7.06
CA ILE A 344 15.72 35.34 -6.91
C ILE A 344 16.97 36.24 -6.90
N ALA A 345 17.01 37.26 -7.77
CA ALA A 345 18.09 38.24 -7.79
C ALA A 345 18.18 39.06 -6.49
N ASP A 346 17.03 39.54 -5.98
CA ASP A 346 16.95 40.30 -4.73
C ASP A 346 17.39 39.46 -3.51
N MET A 347 16.87 38.23 -3.39
CA MET A 347 17.21 37.33 -2.28
C MET A 347 18.70 36.99 -2.25
N ASN A 348 19.28 36.67 -3.40
CA ASN A 348 20.71 36.36 -3.50
C ASN A 348 21.60 37.59 -3.24
N SER A 349 21.10 38.81 -3.49
CA SER A 349 21.82 40.06 -3.18
C SER A 349 21.75 40.47 -1.70
N SER A 350 20.75 39.98 -0.95
CA SER A 350 20.51 40.31 0.46
C SER A 350 21.26 39.41 1.47
N LEU A 351 22.13 38.53 1.00
CA LEU A 351 22.89 37.55 1.81
C LEU A 351 24.06 38.14 2.61
N ASP A 352 24.20 39.46 2.69
CA ASP A 352 25.05 40.14 3.69
C ASP A 352 24.37 40.24 5.09
N GLY A 353 23.35 39.42 5.33
CA GLY A 353 22.73 39.23 6.63
C GLY A 353 21.65 40.26 6.93
N THR A 354 20.50 39.78 7.44
CA THR A 354 19.38 40.55 8.04
C THR A 354 18.22 41.03 7.15
N ALA A 355 17.90 40.35 6.04
CA ALA A 355 16.53 40.44 5.54
C ALA A 355 15.57 39.81 6.57
N THR A 356 14.90 40.65 7.37
CA THR A 356 13.92 40.25 8.39
C THR A 356 12.72 39.54 7.75
N ASP A 357 12.15 38.54 8.41
CA ASP A 357 11.00 37.73 7.97
C ASP A 357 9.86 38.56 7.34
N ALA A 358 9.63 39.79 7.83
CA ALA A 358 8.62 40.71 7.33
C ALA A 358 8.81 41.22 5.88
N LYS A 359 10.05 41.28 5.35
CA LYS A 359 10.33 41.73 3.97
C LYS A 359 10.18 40.61 2.93
N ILE A 360 10.34 39.36 3.35
CA ILE A 360 10.18 38.16 2.50
C ILE A 360 8.68 37.88 2.26
N ASN A 361 7.84 38.14 3.25
CA ASN A 361 6.42 37.76 3.27
C ASN A 361 5.46 38.66 2.45
N THR A 362 5.94 39.68 1.74
CA THR A 362 5.07 40.66 1.05
C THR A 362 4.99 40.53 -0.47
N ASN A 363 5.91 39.81 -1.13
CA ASN A 363 6.02 39.85 -2.60
C ASN A 363 6.07 38.50 -3.31
N VAL A 364 6.32 37.39 -2.60
CA VAL A 364 6.40 36.04 -3.18
C VAL A 364 5.80 35.03 -2.19
N PRO A 365 5.04 34.01 -2.64
CA PRO A 365 4.40 33.03 -1.75
C PRO A 365 5.39 32.08 -1.03
N TRP A 366 6.68 32.13 -1.37
CA TRP A 366 7.73 31.29 -0.78
C TRP A 366 8.33 31.94 0.47
N ILE A 367 7.95 31.43 1.65
CA ILE A 367 8.37 31.95 2.96
C ILE A 367 9.57 31.12 3.47
N LYS A 368 10.52 31.76 4.18
CA LYS A 368 11.59 31.02 4.89
C LYS A 368 11.02 30.27 6.10
N GLY A 369 11.56 29.09 6.37
CA GLY A 369 11.13 28.22 7.47
C GLY A 369 10.38 26.99 6.97
N ASP A 370 9.69 26.33 7.90
CA ASP A 370 9.20 24.96 7.71
C ASP A 370 8.07 24.85 6.67
N ASN A 371 7.42 25.97 6.34
CA ASN A 371 6.33 26.06 5.36
C ASN A 371 6.79 26.49 3.95
N GLY A 372 8.09 26.48 3.66
CA GLY A 372 8.61 26.92 2.36
C GLY A 372 10.08 26.59 2.15
N ILE A 373 10.97 27.55 2.37
CA ILE A 373 12.41 27.40 2.14
C ILE A 373 13.10 27.10 3.48
N PRO A 374 13.57 25.86 3.72
CA PRO A 374 14.23 25.54 4.98
C PRO A 374 15.60 26.21 5.10
N THR A 375 16.08 26.35 6.34
CA THR A 375 17.41 26.88 6.63
C THR A 375 18.50 26.11 5.89
N GLY A 376 19.44 26.81 5.26
CA GLY A 376 20.57 26.22 4.54
C GLY A 376 20.25 25.77 3.11
N TRP A 377 19.02 25.99 2.62
CA TRP A 377 18.68 25.83 1.20
C TRP A 377 18.80 27.17 0.46
N THR A 378 19.36 27.12 -0.74
CA THR A 378 19.41 28.25 -1.68
C THR A 378 18.27 28.18 -2.69
N ILE A 379 17.97 29.30 -3.37
CA ILE A 379 16.98 29.34 -4.44
C ILE A 379 17.60 29.72 -5.79
N ALA A 380 17.09 29.09 -6.85
CA ALA A 380 17.46 29.38 -8.23
C ALA A 380 16.22 29.34 -9.14
N ALA A 381 16.34 29.93 -10.33
CA ALA A 381 15.29 29.81 -11.34
C ALA A 381 15.36 28.41 -11.96
N ALA A 382 14.22 27.75 -12.09
CA ALA A 382 14.08 26.59 -12.95
C ALA A 382 14.23 27.04 -14.41
N GLU A 383 14.99 26.27 -15.20
CA GLU A 383 15.15 26.46 -16.65
C GLU A 383 13.85 26.27 -17.43
#